data_AF-A0A5C7TB47-F1
#
_entry.id   AF-A0A5C7TB47-F1
#
_cell.length_a   1.000
_cell.length_b   1.000
_cell.length_c   1.000
_cell.angle_alpha   90.00
_cell.angle_beta   90.00
_cell.angle_gamma   90.00
#
_symmetry.space_group_name_H-M   'P 1'
#
loop_
_entity.id
_entity.type
_entity.pdbx_description
1 polymer ?
#
loop_
_entity_poly.entity_id
_entity_poly.type
_entity_poly.pdbx_seq_one_letter_code
_entity_poly.pdbx_strand_id
1 'polypeptide(L)'
;QRHVFPGGMLPSPGAVAQQAGRAGLEVVGDFAFGRDYARTLAHWHRSFDAQAAAVRAQGFPERFLRMWRFYLAYCEAGFDTDDLDVHHYVFAHAAAGSQGG
;
A
#
# COMPACT_ATOMS: atom_id res chain seq x y z
N GLN A 1 9.08 -0.44 -9.17
CA GLN A 1 8.00 0.21 -9.94
C GLN A 1 7.85 -0.27 -11.38
N ARG A 2 8.92 -0.46 -12.18
CA ARG A 2 8.80 -0.71 -13.64
C ARG A 2 8.17 -2.04 -14.11
N HIS A 3 7.95 -3.02 -13.22
CA HIS A 3 7.54 -4.38 -13.63
C HIS A 3 6.23 -4.89 -13.01
N VAL A 4 5.77 -4.33 -11.88
CA VAL A 4 4.55 -4.81 -11.18
C VAL A 4 3.46 -3.74 -11.17
N PHE A 5 3.80 -2.48 -10.87
CA PHE A 5 2.87 -1.34 -10.93
C PHE A 5 3.48 -0.16 -11.70
N PRO A 6 3.37 -0.15 -13.05
CA PRO A 6 3.81 0.97 -13.86
C PRO A 6 3.00 2.23 -13.50
N GLY A 7 3.69 3.33 -13.15
CA GLY A 7 3.04 4.60 -12.79
C GLY A 7 2.44 4.67 -11.39
N GLY A 8 2.62 3.63 -10.56
CA GLY A 8 2.16 3.66 -9.17
C GLY A 8 2.91 4.72 -8.35
N MET A 9 2.16 5.60 -7.68
CA MET A 9 2.67 6.60 -6.75
C MET A 9 1.95 6.45 -5.42
N LEU A 10 2.71 6.45 -4.32
CA LEU A 10 2.15 6.44 -2.97
C LEU A 10 2.05 7.90 -2.50
N PRO A 11 0.84 8.42 -2.22
CA PRO A 11 0.69 9.77 -1.69
C PRO A 11 1.18 9.80 -0.24
N SER A 12 1.88 10.87 0.14
CA SER A 12 2.22 11.10 1.56
C SER A 12 0.97 11.51 2.35
N PRO A 13 0.92 11.28 3.67
CA PRO A 13 -0.20 11.73 4.51
C PRO A 13 -0.50 13.23 4.37
N GLY A 14 0.55 14.05 4.25
CA GLY A 14 0.41 15.49 4.01
C GLY A 14 -0.24 15.82 2.65
N ALA A 15 0.09 15.06 1.59
CA ALA A 15 -0.56 15.22 0.29
C ALA A 15 -2.05 14.83 0.36
N VAL A 16 -2.39 13.76 1.10
CA VAL A 16 -3.78 13.34 1.33
C VAL A 16 -4.56 14.45 2.04
N ALA A 17 -4.06 14.96 3.17
CA ALA A 17 -4.71 16.03 3.92
C ALA A 17 -4.89 17.32 3.08
N GLN A 18 -3.88 17.69 2.29
CA GLN A 18 -3.96 18.85 1.40
C GLN A 18 -5.06 18.68 0.35
N GLN A 19 -5.12 17.52 -0.33
CA GLN A 19 -6.15 17.28 -1.34
C GLN A 19 -7.55 17.19 -0.72
N ALA A 20 -7.67 16.59 0.49
CA ALA A 20 -8.93 16.57 1.23
C ALA A 20 -9.43 17.99 1.53
N GLY A 21 -8.55 18.88 2.03
CA GLY A 21 -8.90 20.28 2.29
C GLY A 21 -9.37 21.03 1.04
N ARG A 22 -8.71 20.82 -0.11
CA ARG A 22 -9.13 21.39 -1.40
C ARG A 22 -10.52 20.90 -1.85
N ALA A 23 -10.93 19.72 -1.40
CA ALA A 23 -12.25 19.15 -1.64
C ALA A 23 -13.30 19.53 -0.58
N GLY A 24 -12.96 20.39 0.40
CA GLY A 24 -13.86 20.77 1.49
C GLY A 24 -14.03 19.67 2.55
N LEU A 25 -13.06 18.76 2.64
CA LEU A 25 -13.02 17.67 3.61
C LEU A 25 -11.89 17.88 4.62
N GLU A 26 -12.06 17.32 5.80
CA GLU A 26 -11.04 17.22 6.83
C GLU A 26 -10.81 15.75 7.21
N VAL A 27 -9.56 15.41 7.53
CA VAL A 27 -9.21 14.09 8.08
C VAL A 27 -9.57 14.12 9.56
N VAL A 28 -10.60 13.36 9.95
CA VAL A 28 -11.05 13.24 11.35
C VAL A 28 -10.58 11.96 12.02
N GLY A 29 -9.98 11.06 11.25
CA GLY A 29 -9.34 9.85 11.76
C GLY A 29 -8.28 9.36 10.79
N ASP A 30 -7.18 8.87 11.34
CA ASP A 30 -6.10 8.22 10.59
C ASP A 30 -5.64 7.00 11.39
N PHE A 31 -5.84 5.82 10.82
CA PHE A 31 -5.35 4.57 11.37
C PHE A 31 -4.28 3.99 10.45
N ALA A 32 -3.04 4.04 10.90
CA ALA A 32 -1.88 3.45 10.23
C ALA A 32 -1.66 2.01 10.69
N PHE A 33 -1.50 1.08 9.76
CA PHE A 33 -1.36 -0.35 10.03
C PHE A 33 -0.41 -1.07 9.06
N GLY A 34 0.63 -0.38 8.58
CA GLY A 34 1.62 -0.90 7.63
C GLY A 34 2.22 -2.25 8.02
N ARG A 35 2.53 -2.47 9.31
CA ARG A 35 3.08 -3.74 9.81
C ARG A 35 2.13 -4.93 9.63
N ASP A 36 0.82 -4.72 9.69
CA ASP A 36 -0.15 -5.77 9.38
C ASP A 36 -0.07 -6.17 7.89
N TYR A 37 0.28 -5.21 7.05
CA TYR A 37 0.51 -5.43 5.63
C TYR A 37 1.85 -6.11 5.34
N ALA A 38 2.90 -5.83 6.12
CA ALA A 38 4.13 -6.64 6.11
C ALA A 38 3.81 -8.12 6.40
N ARG A 39 3.01 -8.40 7.45
CA ARG A 39 2.57 -9.78 7.75
C ARG A 39 1.79 -10.40 6.58
N THR A 40 0.90 -9.64 5.96
CA THR A 40 0.13 -10.08 4.78
C THR A 40 1.05 -10.48 3.63
N LEU A 41 2.05 -9.66 3.31
CA LEU A 41 3.04 -9.94 2.27
C LEU A 41 3.87 -11.19 2.59
N ALA A 42 4.25 -11.38 3.86
CA ALA A 42 4.94 -12.58 4.32
C ALA A 42 4.08 -13.85 4.11
N HIS A 43 2.77 -13.78 4.40
CA HIS A 43 1.83 -14.88 4.16
C HIS A 43 1.69 -15.19 2.66
N TRP A 44 1.63 -14.17 1.82
CA TRP A 44 1.56 -14.34 0.37
C TRP A 44 2.85 -14.91 -0.19
N HIS A 45 4.01 -14.46 0.30
CA HIS A 45 5.32 -14.98 -0.11
C HIS A 45 5.43 -16.49 0.19
N ARG A 46 5.12 -16.91 1.42
CA ARG A 46 5.13 -18.33 1.80
C ARG A 46 4.14 -19.16 0.96
N SER A 47 2.94 -18.64 0.74
CA SER A 47 1.93 -19.31 -0.08
C SER A 47 2.37 -19.45 -1.54
N PHE A 48 2.98 -18.40 -2.11
CA PHE A 48 3.50 -18.42 -3.46
C PHE A 48 4.61 -19.46 -3.62
N ASP A 49 5.54 -19.54 -2.67
CA ASP A 49 6.61 -20.53 -2.69
C ASP A 49 6.10 -21.97 -2.57
N ALA A 50 5.12 -22.20 -1.70
CA ALA A 50 4.47 -23.49 -1.58
C ALA A 50 3.78 -23.92 -2.89
N GLN A 51 3.34 -22.96 -3.71
CA GLN A 51 2.66 -23.20 -4.99
C GLN A 51 3.58 -23.02 -6.21
N ALA A 52 4.89 -22.85 -6.04
CA ALA A 52 5.80 -22.53 -7.13
C ALA A 52 5.77 -23.58 -8.27
N ALA A 53 5.59 -24.87 -7.95
CA ALA A 53 5.43 -25.92 -8.96
C ALA A 53 4.15 -25.73 -9.81
N ALA A 54 3.03 -25.40 -9.17
CA ALA A 54 1.77 -25.14 -9.86
C ALA A 54 1.84 -23.85 -10.71
N VAL A 55 2.57 -22.83 -10.25
CA VAL A 55 2.83 -21.62 -11.03
C VAL A 55 3.67 -21.94 -12.27
N ARG A 56 4.71 -22.77 -12.15
CA ARG A 56 5.49 -23.23 -13.32
C ARG A 56 4.66 -24.04 -14.30
N ALA A 57 3.79 -24.91 -13.80
CA ALA A 57 2.90 -25.73 -14.63
C ALA A 57 1.91 -24.89 -15.48
N GLN A 58 1.60 -23.66 -15.06
CA GLN A 58 0.82 -22.70 -15.84
C GLN A 58 1.61 -22.01 -16.97
N GLY A 59 2.89 -22.35 -17.15
CA GLY A 59 3.75 -21.79 -18.20
C GLY A 59 4.52 -20.53 -17.78
N PHE A 60 4.45 -20.13 -16.51
CA PHE A 60 5.23 -18.99 -16.03
C PHE A 60 6.73 -19.34 -15.95
N PRO A 61 7.60 -18.56 -16.60
CA PRO A 61 9.03 -18.84 -16.65
C PRO A 61 9.70 -18.53 -15.30
N GLU A 62 10.85 -19.16 -15.02
CA GLU A 62 11.58 -18.96 -13.75
C GLU A 62 11.91 -17.47 -13.47
N ARG A 63 12.14 -16.66 -14.52
CA ARG A 63 12.33 -15.21 -14.37
C ARG A 63 11.15 -14.52 -13.69
N PHE A 64 9.93 -14.96 -13.97
CA PHE A 64 8.70 -14.42 -13.38
C PHE A 64 8.63 -14.78 -11.90
N LEU A 65 8.89 -16.03 -11.54
CA LEU A 65 8.88 -16.48 -10.14
C LEU A 65 9.90 -15.71 -9.30
N ARG A 66 11.11 -15.53 -9.83
CA ARG A 66 12.16 -14.73 -9.16
C ARG A 66 11.75 -13.27 -8.98
N MET A 67 11.17 -12.66 -10.01
CA MET A 67 10.66 -11.30 -9.93
C MET A 67 9.55 -11.18 -8.87
N TRP A 68 8.64 -12.15 -8.82
CA TRP A 68 7.51 -12.12 -7.89
C TRP A 68 7.96 -12.29 -6.43
N ARG A 69 8.88 -13.22 -6.17
CA ARG A 69 9.53 -13.36 -4.85
C ARG A 69 10.22 -12.08 -4.42
N PHE A 70 11.03 -11.51 -5.31
CA PHE A 70 11.72 -10.25 -5.03
C PHE A 70 10.73 -9.13 -4.71
N TYR A 71 9.66 -9.01 -5.49
CA TYR A 71 8.61 -8.02 -5.24
C TYR A 71 7.97 -8.19 -3.86
N LEU A 72 7.52 -9.40 -3.52
CA LEU A 72 6.87 -9.66 -2.23
C LEU A 72 7.80 -9.38 -1.06
N ALA A 73 9.04 -9.90 -1.10
CA ALA A 73 10.02 -9.70 -0.03
C ALA A 73 10.47 -8.23 0.11
N TYR A 74 10.65 -7.52 -1.00
CA TYR A 74 11.01 -6.10 -0.99
C TYR A 74 9.90 -5.24 -0.40
N CYS A 75 8.64 -5.49 -0.80
CA CYS A 75 7.51 -4.79 -0.21
C CYS A 75 7.32 -5.14 1.26
N GLU A 76 7.45 -6.42 1.64
CA GLU A 76 7.39 -6.86 3.04
C GLU A 76 8.39 -6.07 3.90
N ALA A 77 9.65 -6.01 3.47
CA ALA A 77 10.68 -5.25 4.17
C ALA A 77 10.31 -3.76 4.27
N GLY A 78 9.84 -3.14 3.18
CA GLY A 78 9.46 -1.71 3.21
C GLY A 78 8.34 -1.38 4.19
N PHE A 79 7.37 -2.29 4.39
CA PHE A 79 6.33 -2.11 5.42
C PHE A 79 6.80 -2.47 6.83
N ASP A 80 7.78 -3.38 6.96
CA ASP A 80 8.34 -3.79 8.26
C ASP A 80 9.34 -2.77 8.82
N THR A 81 10.02 -2.02 7.94
CA THR A 81 10.96 -0.94 8.29
C THR A 81 10.30 0.43 8.43
N ASP A 82 8.96 0.50 8.35
CA ASP A 82 8.18 1.74 8.39
C ASP A 82 8.54 2.74 7.24
N ASP A 83 9.20 2.26 6.17
CA ASP A 83 9.48 3.03 4.93
C ASP A 83 8.20 3.21 4.07
N LEU A 84 7.25 2.29 4.22
CA LEU A 84 5.94 2.26 3.59
C LEU A 84 4.86 2.05 4.65
N ASP A 85 3.67 2.58 4.41
CA ASP A 85 2.55 2.43 5.34
C ASP A 85 1.21 2.25 4.60
N VAL A 86 0.23 1.72 5.33
CA VAL A 86 -1.16 1.62 4.91
C VAL A 86 -2.01 2.40 5.90
N HIS A 87 -2.73 3.38 5.39
CA HIS A 87 -3.59 4.25 6.19
C HIS A 87 -5.07 4.01 5.85
N HIS A 88 -5.89 3.94 6.89
CA HIS A 88 -7.33 4.06 6.78
C HIS A 88 -7.74 5.43 7.31
N TYR A 89 -8.10 6.33 6.39
CA TYR A 89 -8.56 7.67 6.71
C TYR A 89 -10.07 7.72 6.87
N VAL A 90 -10.53 8.45 7.87
CA VAL A 90 -11.92 8.87 8.03
C VAL A 90 -11.98 10.36 7.70
N PHE A 91 -12.89 10.72 6.79
CA PHE A 91 -13.11 12.10 6.37
C PHE A 91 -14.46 12.62 6.82
N ALA A 92 -14.53 13.90 7.16
CA ALA A 92 -15.78 14.63 7.36
C ALA A 92 -15.77 15.89 6.49
N HIS A 93 -16.95 16.47 6.25
CA HIS A 93 -17.01 17.82 5.70
C HIS A 93 -16.41 18.80 6.71
N ALA A 94 -15.49 19.64 6.22
CA ALA A 94 -15.01 20.74 7.03
C ALA A 94 -16.21 21.59 7.44
N ALA A 95 -16.33 21.87 8.75
CA ALA A 95 -17.41 22.73 9.23
C ALA A 95 -17.40 24.03 8.42
N ALA A 96 -18.57 24.42 7.88
CA ALA A 96 -18.70 25.72 7.25
C ALA A 96 -18.28 26.75 8.28
N GLY A 97 -17.15 27.41 8.05
CA GLY A 97 -16.68 28.47 8.93
C GLY A 97 -17.85 29.42 9.13
N SER A 98 -18.26 29.60 10.39
CA SER A 98 -19.03 30.75 10.79
C SER A 98 -18.22 31.97 10.35
N GLN A 99 -18.56 32.52 9.19
CA GLN A 99 -18.22 33.89 8.85
C GLN A 99 -18.95 34.75 9.88
N GLY A 100 -18.27 35.05 10.97
CA GLY A 100 -18.73 35.94 12.02
C GLY A 100 -17.91 37.22 11.98
N GLY A 101 -18.58 38.34 11.72
CA GLY A 101 -18.17 39.69 12.09
C GLY A 101 -17.45 40.48 11.01
#